data_AF-A0A7W2EII6-F1
#
_entry.id   AF-A0A7W2EII6-F1
#
_cell.length_a   1.000
_cell.length_b   1.000
_cell.length_c   1.000
_cell.angle_alpha   90.00
_cell.angle_beta   90.00
_cell.angle_gamma   90.00
#
_symmetry.space_group_name_H-M   'P 1'
#
loop_
_entity.id
_entity.type
_entity.pdbx_description
1 polymer ?
#
loop_
_entity_poly.entity_id
_entity_poly.type
_entity_poly.pdbx_seq_one_letter_code
_entity_poly.pdbx_strand_id
1 'polypeptide(L)'
;MELAIAQIKEIVEYALDRELDAFSMAADFYEAYMMDSLGAVALVVEVQKRCDVRIPDERMPQVRTGEQLAAIVAELRGAATLHEVAA
;
A
#
# COMPACT_ATOMS: atom_id res chain seq x y z
N MET A 1 13.39 0.55 -6.14
CA MET A 1 12.87 1.93 -5.97
C MET A 1 11.89 1.90 -4.82
N GLU A 2 12.20 2.60 -3.73
CA GLU A 2 11.43 2.63 -2.49
C GLU A 2 10.24 3.59 -2.63
N LEU A 3 9.09 3.25 -2.04
CA LEU A 3 7.95 4.16 -1.98
C LEU A 3 8.27 5.28 -0.99
N ALA A 4 8.24 6.53 -1.46
CA ALA A 4 8.44 7.66 -0.57
C ALA A 4 7.25 7.82 0.38
N ILE A 5 7.48 8.31 1.60
CA ILE A 5 6.45 8.56 2.61
C ILE A 5 5.30 9.42 2.03
N ALA A 6 5.63 10.44 1.23
CA ALA A 6 4.64 11.30 0.57
C ALA A 6 3.71 10.53 -0.38
N GLN A 7 4.25 9.58 -1.15
CA GLN A 7 3.45 8.77 -2.08
C GLN A 7 2.50 7.85 -1.32
N ILE A 8 2.96 7.25 -0.22
CA ILE A 8 2.13 6.39 0.61
C ILE A 8 1.02 7.20 1.26
N LYS A 9 1.35 8.39 1.78
CA LYS A 9 0.36 9.32 2.32
C LYS A 9 -0.74 9.61 1.30
N GLU A 10 -0.38 10.01 0.08
CA GLU A 10 -1.36 10.32 -0.97
C GLU A 10 -2.28 9.13 -1.31
N ILE A 11 -1.73 7.91 -1.33
CA ILE A 11 -2.53 6.69 -1.59
C ILE A 11 -3.50 6.45 -0.44
N VAL A 12 -3.05 6.63 0.81
CA VAL A 12 -3.91 6.49 1.99
C VAL A 12 -5.00 7.56 2.01
N GLU A 13 -4.68 8.81 1.70
CA GLU A 13 -5.66 9.91 1.60
C GLU A 13 -6.71 9.63 0.52
N TYR A 14 -6.29 9.15 -0.65
CA TYR A 14 -7.20 8.74 -1.71
C TYR A 14 -8.12 7.60 -1.26
N ALA A 15 -7.57 6.60 -0.56
CA ALA A 15 -8.33 5.47 -0.06
C ALA A 15 -9.35 5.85 1.03
N LEU A 16 -9.03 6.88 1.83
CA LEU A 16 -9.89 7.40 2.88
C LEU A 16 -10.86 8.48 2.40
N ASP A 17 -10.75 8.92 1.14
CA ASP A 17 -11.47 10.05 0.56
C ASP A 17 -11.38 11.32 1.43
N ARG A 18 -10.21 11.56 2.03
CA ARG A 18 -9.92 12.72 2.88
C ARG A 18 -8.43 13.01 2.99
N GLU A 19 -8.10 14.27 3.28
CA GLU A 19 -6.74 14.68 3.58
C GLU A 19 -6.37 14.36 5.04
N LEU A 20 -5.10 14.04 5.27
CA LEU A 20 -4.51 13.77 6.58
C LEU A 20 -3.52 14.90 6.93
N ASP A 21 -3.80 15.63 8.00
CA ASP A 21 -2.89 16.68 8.49
C ASP A 21 -1.52 16.11 8.90
N ALA A 22 -1.53 14.94 9.54
CA ALA A 22 -0.35 14.22 9.98
C ALA A 22 -0.39 12.75 9.54
N PHE A 23 0.69 12.29 8.92
CA PHE A 23 0.85 10.93 8.46
C PHE A 23 2.08 10.27 9.10
N SER A 24 1.92 9.03 9.56
CA SER A 24 2.98 8.22 10.13
C SER A 24 3.00 6.86 9.45
N MET A 25 4.19 6.45 9.02
CA MET A 25 4.42 5.17 8.38
C MET A 25 4.14 3.99 9.32
N ALA A 26 4.31 4.17 10.63
CA ALA A 26 4.11 3.14 11.64
C ALA A 26 2.67 3.12 12.22
N ALA A 27 1.82 4.08 11.84
CA ALA A 27 0.45 4.13 12.34
C ALA A 27 -0.40 3.02 11.70
N ASP A 28 -1.21 2.35 12.53
CA ASP A 28 -2.20 1.38 12.06
C ASP A 28 -3.35 2.12 11.37
N PHE A 29 -3.63 1.77 10.11
CA PHE A 29 -4.61 2.45 9.29
C PHE A 29 -6.04 2.32 9.84
N TYR A 30 -6.38 1.18 10.44
CA TYR A 30 -7.70 0.93 11.00
C TYR A 30 -7.89 1.73 12.29
N GLU A 31 -6.89 1.73 13.17
CA GLU A 31 -6.98 2.39 14.48
C GLU A 31 -6.73 3.90 14.41
N ALA A 32 -5.66 4.32 13.74
CA ALA A 32 -5.24 5.72 13.73
C ALA A 32 -6.00 6.57 12.70
N TYR A 33 -6.37 5.97 11.57
CA TYR A 33 -7.05 6.66 10.48
C TYR A 33 -8.48 6.18 10.24
N MET A 34 -9.03 5.34 11.13
CA MET A 34 -10.40 4.85 11.03
C MET A 34 -10.71 4.21 9.66
N MET A 35 -9.73 3.56 9.05
CA MET A 35 -9.91 2.90 7.76
C MET A 35 -10.92 1.76 7.89
N ASP A 36 -11.92 1.74 7.02
CA ASP A 36 -12.89 0.66 6.95
C ASP A 36 -12.48 -0.40 5.90
N SER A 37 -13.31 -1.43 5.74
CA SER A 37 -13.03 -2.49 4.76
C SER A 37 -13.02 -1.97 3.31
N LEU A 38 -13.82 -0.96 3.00
CA LEU A 38 -13.87 -0.36 1.66
C LEU A 38 -12.61 0.45 1.39
N GLY A 39 -12.15 1.25 2.35
CA GLY A 39 -10.90 1.99 2.30
C GLY A 39 -9.69 1.07 2.18
N ALA A 40 -9.69 -0.07 2.88
CA ALA A 40 -8.62 -1.06 2.72
C ALA A 40 -8.56 -1.65 1.30
N VAL A 41 -9.71 -1.94 0.68
CA VAL A 41 -9.77 -2.39 -0.71
C VAL A 41 -9.31 -1.27 -1.65
N ALA A 42 -9.78 -0.04 -1.45
CA ALA A 42 -9.40 1.13 -2.26
C ALA A 42 -7.89 1.39 -2.19
N LEU A 43 -7.30 1.29 -1.00
CA LEU A 43 -5.86 1.38 -0.77
C LEU A 43 -5.10 0.37 -1.62
N VAL A 44 -5.46 -0.91 -1.53
CA VAL A 44 -4.79 -1.98 -2.29
C VAL A 44 -4.94 -1.74 -3.80
N VAL A 45 -6.14 -1.40 -4.28
CA VAL A 45 -6.37 -1.11 -5.69
C VAL A 45 -5.51 0.05 -6.17
N GLU A 46 -5.42 1.13 -5.40
CA GLU A 46 -4.65 2.31 -5.75
C GLU A 46 -3.14 2.03 -5.76
N VAL A 47 -2.65 1.24 -4.80
CA VAL A 47 -1.26 0.77 -4.76
C VAL A 47 -0.94 -0.05 -6.00
N GLN A 48 -1.77 -1.04 -6.35
CA GLN A 48 -1.54 -1.89 -7.50
C GLN A 48 -1.47 -1.08 -8.80
N LYS A 49 -2.35 -0.09 -8.96
CA LYS A 49 -2.34 0.83 -10.11
C LYS A 49 -1.09 1.69 -10.18
N ARG A 50 -0.71 2.37 -9.08
CA ARG A 50 0.42 3.31 -9.06
C ARG A 50 1.78 2.60 -9.07
N CYS A 51 1.83 1.42 -8.47
CA CYS A 51 3.08 0.69 -8.29
C CYS A 51 3.29 -0.41 -9.35
N ASP A 52 2.31 -0.67 -10.22
CA ASP A 52 2.34 -1.75 -11.21
C ASP A 52 2.72 -3.09 -10.57
N VAL A 53 2.03 -3.41 -9.46
CA VAL A 53 2.20 -4.66 -8.71
C VAL A 53 0.85 -5.35 -8.55
N ARG A 54 0.88 -6.65 -8.28
CA ARG A 54 -0.29 -7.41 -7.89
C ARG A 54 -0.13 -7.90 -6.46
N ILE A 55 -0.96 -7.40 -5.55
CA ILE A 55 -1.04 -7.84 -4.16
C ILE A 55 -2.07 -8.98 -4.10
N PRO A 56 -1.69 -10.21 -3.74
CA PRO A 56 -2.63 -11.31 -3.53
C PRO A 56 -3.63 -11.00 -2.42
N ASP A 57 -4.86 -11.49 -2.56
CA ASP A 57 -5.95 -11.26 -1.60
C ASP A 57 -5.58 -11.73 -0.19
N GLU A 58 -4.80 -12.80 -0.06
CA GLU A 58 -4.34 -13.34 1.23
C GLU A 58 -3.38 -12.40 1.97
N ARG A 59 -2.74 -11.46 1.25
CA ARG A 59 -1.83 -10.46 1.82
C ARG A 59 -2.53 -9.16 2.15
N MET A 60 -3.73 -8.89 1.64
CA MET A 60 -4.46 -7.64 1.92
C MET A 60 -4.62 -7.39 3.43
N PRO A 61 -4.98 -8.38 4.28
CA PRO A 61 -5.12 -8.15 5.73
C PRO A 61 -3.81 -7.78 6.43
N GLN A 62 -2.66 -7.99 5.78
CA GLN A 62 -1.34 -7.68 6.31
C GLN A 62 -0.93 -6.22 6.06
N VAL A 63 -1.68 -5.50 5.21
CA VAL A 63 -1.45 -4.08 4.91
C VAL A 63 -2.13 -3.24 5.98
N ARG A 64 -1.50 -3.10 7.14
CA ARG A 64 -2.05 -2.30 8.26
C ARG A 64 -1.30 -1.00 8.49
N THR A 65 -0.05 -0.88 8.02
CA THR A 65 0.77 0.33 8.18
C THR A 65 1.45 0.72 6.86
N GLY A 66 1.95 1.96 6.79
CA GLY A 66 2.71 2.45 5.65
C GLY A 66 4.01 1.67 5.45
N GLU A 67 4.67 1.27 6.54
CA GLU A 67 5.88 0.45 6.51
C GLU A 67 5.61 -0.93 5.90
N GLN A 68 4.53 -1.59 6.34
CA GLN A 68 4.12 -2.88 5.79
C GLN A 68 3.77 -2.77 4.31
N LEU A 69 3.05 -1.71 3.93
CA LEU A 69 2.73 -1.46 2.53
C LEU A 69 3.99 -1.28 1.69
N ALA A 70 4.93 -0.44 2.13
CA ALA A 70 6.20 -0.22 1.44
C ALA A 70 6.99 -1.52 1.27
N ALA A 71 7.07 -2.34 2.32
CA ALA A 71 7.76 -3.62 2.30
C ALA A 71 7.12 -4.60 1.31
N ILE A 72 5.79 -4.74 1.32
CA ILE A 72 5.05 -5.62 0.41
C ILE A 72 5.29 -5.21 -1.05
N VAL A 73 5.22 -3.91 -1.36
CA VAL A 73 5.45 -3.42 -2.72
C VAL A 73 6.90 -3.63 -3.15
N ALA A 74 7.87 -3.40 -2.26
CA ALA A 74 9.29 -3.64 -2.55
C ALA A 74 9.57 -5.12 -2.85
N GLU A 75 8.98 -6.02 -2.07
CA GLU A 75 9.08 -7.47 -2.26
C GLU A 75 8.47 -7.89 -3.61
N LEU A 76 7.25 -7.44 -3.92
CA LEU A 76 6.56 -7.80 -5.16
C LEU A 76 7.28 -7.27 -6.40
N ARG A 77 7.86 -6.07 -6.34
CA ARG A 77 8.68 -5.52 -7.44
C ARG A 77 9.98 -6.29 -7.63
N GLY A 78 10.63 -6.71 -6.54
CA GLY A 78 11.82 -7.57 -6.61
C GLY A 78 11.52 -8.96 -7.17
N ALA A 79 10.35 -9.52 -6.84
CA ALA A 79 9.88 -10.79 -7.38
C ALA A 79 9.46 -10.70 -8.86
N ALA A 80 8.87 -9.58 -9.29
CA ALA A 80 8.47 -9.35 -10.67
C ALA A 80 9.67 -9.38 -11.63
N THR A 81 10.84 -8.86 -11.23
CA THR A 81 12.07 -8.93 -12.03
C THR A 81 12.59 -10.35 -12.27
N LEU A 82 12.19 -11.36 -11.49
CA LEU A 82 12.61 -12.75 -11.70
C LEU A 82 11.72 -13.50 -12.70
N HIS A 83 10.49 -13.05 -12.92
CA HIS A 83 9.54 -13.76 -13.80
C HIS A 83 9.72 -13.39 -15.29
N GLU A 84 10.26 -12.21 -15.60
CA GLU A 84 10.50 -11.77 -16.99
C GLU A 84 11.78 -12.35 -17.63
N VAL A 85 12.71 -12.89 -16.85
CA VAL A 85 13.98 -13.46 -17.38
C VAL A 85 13.88 -14.96 -17.69
N ALA A 86 12.71 -15.57 -17.44
CA ALA A 86 12.50 -17.02 -17.56
C ALA A 86 11.56 -17.42 -18.72
N ALA A 87 11.27 -16.51 -19.66
CA ALA A 87 10.43 -16.77 -20.84
C ALA A 87 11.23 -16.71 -22.14
#